data_AF-A0AAV6JKH2-F1
#
_entry.id   AF-A0AAV6JKH2-F1
#
_cell.length_a   1.000
_cell.length_b   1.000
_cell.length_c   1.000
_cell.angle_alpha   90.00
_cell.angle_beta   90.00
_cell.angle_gamma   90.00
#
_symmetry.space_group_name_H-M   'P 1'
#
loop_
_entity.id
_entity.type
_entity.pdbx_description
1 polymer ?
#
loop_
_entity_poly.entity_id
_entity_poly.type
_entity_poly.pdbx_seq_one_letter_code
_entity_poly.pdbx_strand_id
1 'polypeptide(L)'
;MVHQRRQRKKSMGCQSKQSLNDTAAAALTIDYTTGILKITSGRNTVLNISNQLAVNPTARIEDSGNLVLTNGTEKQSLWQSFDNPTNTLLPGMKLGFNTPTGQNWNLTSWITDYVPASGAFTLSWEPTQDSGQLVVYRRGERYRTSGLLKDQTFKYMSHFNDQSTLYHCSFSVVSNNDEKYLTFSGINGGLWMWELTPKGNIQEGANSRIFGPYDFCYEYELVIPGKNVDMDSHCSGNISSYAHCGYLLLSKNQKAKIRRRREEEANTLLTRVDDFG
;
A
#
# COMPACT_ATOMS: atom_id res chain seq x y z
N MET A 1 20.87 -6.96 11.02
CA MET A 1 21.63 -5.71 10.73
C MET A 1 21.90 -5.45 9.24
N VAL A 2 22.48 -6.38 8.46
CA VAL A 2 22.74 -6.18 7.00
C VAL A 2 21.44 -6.09 6.18
N HIS A 3 20.40 -6.85 6.55
CA HIS A 3 19.08 -6.80 5.91
C HIS A 3 18.36 -5.45 6.13
N GLN A 4 18.46 -4.87 7.35
CA GLN A 4 17.92 -3.54 7.68
C GLN A 4 18.59 -2.41 6.90
N ARG A 5 19.91 -2.45 6.68
CA ARG A 5 20.61 -1.46 5.82
C ARG A 5 20.20 -1.56 4.35
N ARG A 6 19.82 -2.75 3.88
CA ARG A 6 19.28 -2.97 2.52
C ARG A 6 17.85 -2.44 2.38
N GLN A 7 17.01 -2.56 3.41
CA GLN A 7 15.63 -2.06 3.39
C GLN A 7 15.54 -0.53 3.49
N ARG A 8 16.43 0.12 4.25
CA ARG A 8 16.53 1.59 4.31
C ARG A 8 16.84 2.25 2.95
N LYS A 9 17.48 1.53 2.03
CA LYS A 9 17.75 2.02 0.65
C LYS A 9 16.55 1.81 -0.29
N LYS A 10 15.54 1.04 0.11
CA LYS A 10 14.45 0.56 -0.76
C LYS A 10 13.10 1.23 -0.45
N SER A 11 12.89 1.73 0.77
CA SER A 11 11.63 2.37 1.19
C SER A 11 11.32 3.70 0.50
N MET A 12 12.34 4.36 -0.09
CA MET A 12 12.20 5.58 -0.90
C MET A 12 12.38 5.30 -2.40
N GLY A 13 11.85 4.19 -2.89
CA GLY A 13 11.72 4.03 -4.33
C GLY A 13 10.86 5.16 -4.88
N CYS A 14 11.29 5.87 -5.92
CA CYS A 14 10.31 6.55 -6.77
C CYS A 14 9.57 5.45 -7.55
N GLN A 15 8.27 5.59 -7.78
CA GLN A 15 7.50 4.66 -8.64
C GLN A 15 8.07 4.72 -10.07
N SER A 16 9.17 4.01 -10.33
CA SER A 16 9.81 4.02 -11.64
C SER A 16 9.17 2.94 -12.52
N LYS A 17 8.51 3.39 -13.59
CA LYS A 17 8.19 2.55 -14.75
C LYS A 17 9.43 2.26 -15.60
N GLN A 18 10.60 2.81 -15.25
CA GLN A 18 11.84 2.69 -16.01
C GLN A 18 12.96 2.12 -15.13
N SER A 19 13.54 1.02 -15.59
CA SER A 19 14.77 0.45 -15.07
C SER A 19 15.97 1.25 -15.57
N LEU A 20 16.90 1.56 -14.67
CA LEU A 20 18.22 2.09 -15.02
C LEU A 20 19.06 0.95 -15.61
N ASN A 21 19.14 0.87 -16.94
CA ASN A 21 19.92 -0.15 -17.66
C ASN A 21 21.28 0.36 -18.18
N ASP A 22 21.76 1.49 -17.65
CA ASP A 22 23.01 2.08 -18.08
C ASP A 22 24.15 1.74 -17.11
N THR A 23 25.34 1.44 -17.65
CA THR A 23 26.59 1.34 -16.88
C THR A 23 26.99 2.66 -16.23
N ALA A 24 26.39 3.78 -16.66
CA ALA A 24 26.59 5.08 -16.05
C ALA A 24 25.90 5.20 -14.67
N ALA A 25 26.65 5.75 -13.70
CA ALA A 25 26.13 5.99 -12.36
C ALA A 25 24.89 6.91 -12.39
N ALA A 26 23.84 6.52 -11.66
CA ALA A 26 22.66 7.34 -11.50
C ALA A 26 22.84 8.34 -10.35
N ALA A 27 22.36 9.57 -10.54
CA ALA A 27 22.45 10.64 -9.54
C ALA A 27 21.09 11.32 -9.35
N LEU A 28 20.74 11.56 -8.08
CA LEU A 28 19.64 12.46 -7.71
C LEU A 28 20.19 13.88 -7.72
N THR A 29 19.60 14.75 -8.54
CA THR A 29 20.11 16.10 -8.79
C THR A 29 18.98 17.11 -8.85
N ILE A 30 19.28 18.37 -8.53
CA ILE A 30 18.38 19.49 -8.78
C ILE A 30 18.90 20.22 -10.01
N ASP A 31 18.02 20.46 -10.97
CA ASP A 31 18.32 21.33 -12.10
C ASP A 31 18.27 22.78 -11.63
N TYR A 32 19.40 23.48 -11.54
CA TYR A 32 19.43 24.86 -11.04
C TYR A 32 18.81 25.88 -11.99
N THR A 33 18.55 25.52 -13.25
CA THR A 33 17.90 26.43 -14.22
C THR A 33 16.37 26.40 -14.10
N THR A 34 15.81 25.21 -13.85
CA THR A 34 14.35 25.01 -13.76
C THR A 34 13.85 24.81 -12.33
N GLY A 35 14.72 24.40 -11.43
CA GLY A 35 14.40 24.04 -10.06
C GLY A 35 13.87 22.62 -9.86
N ILE A 36 13.86 21.79 -10.92
CA ILE A 36 13.28 20.45 -10.92
C ILE A 36 14.21 19.44 -10.24
N LEU A 37 13.66 18.66 -9.31
CA LEU A 37 14.31 17.48 -8.74
C LEU A 37 14.20 16.32 -9.73
N LYS A 38 15.33 15.72 -10.12
CA LYS A 38 15.39 14.67 -11.14
C LYS A 38 16.45 13.61 -10.87
N ILE A 39 16.22 12.42 -11.41
CA ILE A 39 17.21 11.35 -11.50
C ILE A 39 17.86 11.41 -12.88
N THR A 40 19.17 11.45 -12.91
CA THR A 40 19.97 11.41 -14.13
C THR A 40 20.80 10.13 -14.18
N SER A 41 21.14 9.68 -15.39
CA SER A 41 22.14 8.64 -15.63
C SER A 41 23.06 9.16 -16.73
N GLY A 42 24.33 9.37 -16.39
CA GLY A 42 25.26 10.11 -17.25
C GLY A 42 24.74 11.52 -17.54
N ARG A 43 24.52 11.84 -18.83
CA ARG A 43 23.99 13.14 -19.27
C ARG A 43 22.47 13.14 -19.50
N ASN A 44 21.83 11.99 -19.33
CA ASN A 44 20.42 11.81 -19.65
C ASN A 44 19.55 11.98 -18.40
N THR A 45 18.42 12.67 -18.55
CA THR A 45 17.36 12.68 -17.54
C THR A 45 16.57 11.38 -17.65
N VAL A 46 16.51 10.64 -16.55
CA VAL A 46 15.75 9.38 -16.46
C VAL A 46 14.34 9.66 -15.94
N LEU A 47 14.23 10.49 -14.90
CA LEU A 47 12.95 10.79 -14.27
C LEU A 47 12.95 12.20 -13.69
N ASN A 48 11.90 12.98 -13.99
CA ASN A 48 11.58 14.18 -13.23
C ASN A 48 10.70 13.78 -12.05
N ILE A 49 11.16 14.06 -10.83
CA ILE A 49 10.46 13.72 -9.59
C ILE A 49 9.46 14.82 -9.23
N SER A 50 9.88 16.08 -9.35
CA SER A 50 9.00 17.24 -9.17
C SER A 50 8.54 17.79 -10.52
N ASN A 51 7.40 18.46 -10.52
CA ASN A 51 6.79 19.13 -11.67
C ASN A 51 6.68 20.65 -11.52
N GLN A 52 7.06 21.19 -10.36
CA GLN A 52 7.01 22.62 -10.07
C GLN A 52 8.37 23.27 -10.29
N LEU A 53 8.37 24.42 -10.96
CA LEU A 53 9.55 25.26 -11.11
C LEU A 53 9.86 25.96 -9.78
N ALA A 54 11.14 26.09 -9.46
CA ALA A 54 11.59 26.61 -8.17
C ALA A 54 12.70 27.64 -8.34
N VAL A 55 12.69 28.68 -7.49
CA VAL A 55 13.75 29.70 -7.44
C VAL A 55 14.62 29.43 -6.22
N ASN A 56 15.91 29.15 -6.43
CA ASN A 56 16.83 28.72 -5.38
C ASN A 56 16.32 27.49 -4.59
N PRO A 57 16.01 26.37 -5.27
CA PRO A 57 15.52 25.15 -4.63
C PRO A 57 16.51 24.59 -3.62
N THR A 58 16.00 24.00 -2.54
CA THR A 58 16.77 23.15 -1.63
C THR A 58 16.04 21.83 -1.44
N ALA A 59 16.77 20.72 -1.52
CA ALA A 59 16.26 19.39 -1.16
C ALA A 59 16.91 18.92 0.14
N ARG A 60 16.12 18.37 1.06
CA ARG A 60 16.60 17.84 2.34
C ARG A 60 15.82 16.60 2.75
N ILE A 61 16.49 15.70 3.46
CA ILE A 61 15.84 14.56 4.14
C ILE A 61 15.62 14.97 5.58
N GLU A 62 14.36 14.92 6.02
CA GLU A 62 13.98 15.18 7.40
C GLU A 62 14.17 13.93 8.27
N ASP A 63 14.20 14.08 9.60
CA ASP A 63 14.41 12.96 10.52
C ASP A 63 13.32 11.88 10.43
N SER A 64 12.13 12.25 9.94
CA SER A 64 11.03 11.34 9.60
C SER A 64 11.34 10.41 8.42
N GLY A 65 12.38 10.72 7.64
CA GLY A 65 12.70 10.10 6.36
C GLY A 65 12.01 10.77 5.16
N ASN A 66 11.27 11.86 5.36
CA ASN A 66 10.64 12.61 4.28
C ASN A 66 11.71 13.41 3.50
N LEU A 67 11.87 13.12 2.21
CA LEU A 67 12.60 13.98 1.28
C LEU A 67 11.69 15.11 0.82
N VAL A 68 12.08 16.35 1.13
CA VAL A 68 11.31 17.56 0.82
C VAL A 68 12.12 18.47 -0.11
N LEU A 69 11.46 18.97 -1.15
CA LEU A 69 11.95 20.04 -2.03
C LEU A 69 11.24 21.34 -1.66
N THR A 70 12.01 22.38 -1.31
CA THR A 70 11.47 23.69 -0.91
C THR A 70 11.92 24.81 -1.83
N ASN A 71 11.06 25.83 -1.98
CA ASN A 71 11.39 27.07 -2.67
C ASN A 71 12.15 28.04 -1.74
N GLY A 72 13.32 28.52 -2.17
CA GLY A 72 14.30 29.16 -1.28
C GLY A 72 13.83 30.45 -0.60
N THR A 73 12.94 31.21 -1.23
CA THR A 73 12.46 32.50 -0.71
C THR A 73 11.34 32.39 0.31
N GLU A 74 10.55 31.31 0.29
CA GLU A 74 9.31 31.22 1.07
C GLU A 74 9.26 29.99 2.00
N LYS A 75 10.29 29.12 2.00
CA LYS A 75 10.27 27.79 2.67
C LYS A 75 9.02 26.97 2.35
N GLN A 76 8.30 27.32 1.28
CA GLN A 76 7.14 26.59 0.80
C GLN A 76 7.60 25.24 0.26
N SER A 77 6.93 24.17 0.70
CA SER A 77 7.14 22.83 0.16
C SER A 77 6.55 22.75 -1.24
N LEU A 78 7.39 22.39 -2.22
CA LEU A 78 6.99 22.22 -3.62
C LEU A 78 6.72 20.75 -3.96
N TRP A 79 7.42 19.85 -3.27
CA TRP A 79 7.27 18.41 -3.43
C TRP A 79 7.77 17.70 -2.18
N GLN A 80 7.11 16.58 -1.83
CA GLN A 80 7.57 15.72 -0.75
C GLN A 80 7.36 14.24 -1.08
N SER A 81 8.28 13.41 -0.61
CA SER A 81 8.24 11.96 -0.83
C SER A 81 7.04 11.29 -0.16
N PHE A 82 6.57 11.81 0.98
CA PHE A 82 5.45 11.23 1.71
C PHE A 82 4.12 11.32 0.95
N ASP A 83 4.01 12.22 -0.04
CA ASP A 83 2.85 12.29 -0.93
C ASP A 83 2.88 11.23 -2.05
N ASN A 84 3.98 10.50 -2.20
CA ASN A 84 4.16 9.49 -3.25
C ASN A 84 4.63 8.15 -2.64
N PRO A 85 3.80 7.47 -1.83
CA PRO A 85 4.17 6.19 -1.24
C PRO A 85 4.49 5.13 -2.29
N THR A 86 5.35 4.19 -1.91
CA THR A 86 5.58 2.95 -2.67
C THR A 86 4.99 1.75 -1.95
N ASN A 87 5.80 0.78 -1.53
CA ASN A 87 5.33 -0.38 -0.78
C ASN A 87 5.43 -0.17 0.73
N THR A 88 5.90 0.99 1.19
CA THR A 88 6.25 1.22 2.59
C THR A 88 5.49 2.42 3.16
N LEU A 89 4.96 2.27 4.37
CA LEU A 89 4.38 3.32 5.20
C LEU A 89 5.27 3.58 6.42
N LEU A 90 5.74 4.81 6.54
CA LEU A 90 6.52 5.31 7.67
C LEU A 90 5.62 6.15 8.60
N PRO A 91 6.04 6.38 9.86
CA PRO A 91 5.29 7.21 10.78
C PRO A 91 5.13 8.63 10.20
N GLY A 92 3.93 9.19 10.30
CA GLY A 92 3.58 10.50 9.72
C GLY A 92 3.20 10.47 8.22
N MET A 93 3.36 9.34 7.51
CA MET A 93 2.76 9.17 6.19
C MET A 93 1.24 9.00 6.31
N LYS A 94 0.52 9.30 5.22
CA LYS A 94 -0.93 9.16 5.14
C LYS A 94 -1.32 7.92 4.34
N LEU A 95 -2.39 7.24 4.73
CA LEU A 95 -3.15 6.32 3.89
C LEU A 95 -4.58 6.84 3.76
N GLY A 96 -5.05 7.11 2.55
CA GLY A 96 -6.36 7.72 2.32
C GLY A 96 -6.34 8.64 1.11
N PHE A 97 -7.12 9.71 1.14
CA PHE A 97 -7.24 10.60 -0.01
C PHE A 97 -7.46 12.06 0.38
N ASN A 98 -7.11 12.95 -0.55
CA ASN A 98 -7.44 14.37 -0.55
C ASN A 98 -8.35 14.64 -1.74
N THR A 99 -9.57 15.09 -1.46
CA THR A 99 -10.64 15.27 -2.45
C THR A 99 -10.36 16.46 -3.37
N PRO A 100 -9.97 17.66 -2.88
CA PRO A 100 -9.68 18.80 -3.76
C PRO A 100 -8.56 18.55 -4.77
N THR A 101 -7.50 17.84 -4.37
CA THR A 101 -6.33 17.57 -5.24
C THR A 101 -6.46 16.28 -6.04
N GLY A 102 -7.40 15.39 -5.67
CA GLY A 102 -7.50 14.04 -6.20
C GLY A 102 -6.36 13.11 -5.75
N GLN A 103 -5.52 13.54 -4.81
CA GLN A 103 -4.40 12.74 -4.31
C GLN A 103 -4.91 11.51 -3.56
N ASN A 104 -4.36 10.34 -3.88
CA ASN A 104 -4.64 9.08 -3.18
C ASN A 104 -3.33 8.52 -2.62
N TRP A 105 -3.24 8.43 -1.30
CA TRP A 105 -2.13 7.82 -0.61
C TRP A 105 -2.46 6.36 -0.32
N ASN A 106 -1.90 5.45 -1.12
CA ASN A 106 -1.99 4.01 -0.92
C ASN A 106 -0.59 3.41 -1.03
N LEU A 107 -0.41 2.21 -0.45
CA LEU A 107 0.78 1.43 -0.75
C LEU A 107 0.53 0.54 -1.96
N THR A 108 1.55 0.37 -2.78
CA THR A 108 1.59 -0.62 -3.86
C THR A 108 2.75 -1.57 -3.62
N SER A 109 2.44 -2.86 -3.53
CA SER A 109 3.44 -3.93 -3.39
C SER A 109 4.44 -3.91 -4.54
N TRP A 110 5.59 -4.54 -4.34
CA TRP A 110 6.47 -4.87 -5.45
C TRP A 110 6.02 -6.12 -6.19
N ILE A 111 6.48 -6.32 -7.44
CA ILE A 111 6.26 -7.58 -8.17
C ILE A 111 6.87 -8.76 -7.41
N THR A 112 8.10 -8.59 -6.92
CA THR A 112 8.81 -9.55 -6.06
C THR A 112 9.70 -8.80 -5.08
N ASP A 113 10.27 -9.50 -4.09
CA ASP A 113 11.20 -8.91 -3.10
C ASP A 113 12.48 -8.31 -3.73
N TYR A 114 12.73 -8.64 -5.00
CA TYR A 114 13.91 -8.23 -5.76
C TYR A 114 13.58 -7.27 -6.91
N VAL A 115 12.32 -7.15 -7.32
CA VAL A 115 11.91 -6.34 -8.47
C VAL A 115 10.97 -5.22 -7.99
N PRO A 116 11.48 -3.98 -7.79
CA PRO A 116 10.76 -2.88 -7.15
C PRO A 116 9.71 -2.18 -8.03
N ALA A 117 9.26 -2.85 -9.10
CA ALA A 117 8.16 -2.36 -9.94
C ALA A 117 6.81 -2.63 -9.27
N SER A 118 5.78 -1.87 -9.67
CA SER A 118 4.42 -2.01 -9.13
C SER A 118 3.88 -3.44 -9.29
N GLY A 119 3.58 -4.06 -8.17
CA GLY A 119 3.03 -5.40 -8.03
C GLY A 119 1.50 -5.44 -8.11
N ALA A 120 0.95 -6.61 -7.76
CA ALA A 120 -0.48 -6.88 -7.90
C ALA A 120 -1.33 -6.42 -6.70
N PHE A 121 -0.71 -6.14 -5.56
CA PHE A 121 -1.42 -5.79 -4.34
C PHE A 121 -1.29 -4.30 -4.01
N THR A 122 -2.38 -3.71 -3.53
CA THR A 122 -2.37 -2.37 -2.93
C THR A 122 -3.00 -2.41 -1.54
N LEU A 123 -2.58 -1.50 -0.66
CA LEU A 123 -3.14 -1.31 0.68
C LEU A 123 -3.68 0.11 0.76
N SER A 124 -4.96 0.23 1.11
CA SER A 124 -5.67 1.50 1.18
C SER A 124 -6.43 1.63 2.50
N TRP A 125 -6.71 2.88 2.90
CA TRP A 125 -7.64 3.20 3.96
C TRP A 125 -9.04 3.45 3.37
N GLU A 126 -10.04 2.74 3.87
CA GLU A 126 -11.45 2.98 3.56
C GLU A 126 -12.13 3.65 4.76
N PRO A 127 -12.38 4.97 4.72
CA PRO A 127 -13.04 5.67 5.82
C PRO A 127 -14.53 5.33 5.90
N THR A 128 -15.07 5.33 7.12
CA THR A 128 -16.51 5.41 7.41
C THR A 128 -16.85 6.79 7.97
N GLN A 129 -18.05 6.96 8.53
CA GLN A 129 -18.45 8.23 9.15
C GLN A 129 -17.51 8.64 10.28
N ASP A 130 -17.20 7.71 11.20
CA ASP A 130 -16.43 7.99 12.43
C ASP A 130 -15.16 7.13 12.56
N SER A 131 -14.83 6.31 11.56
CA SER A 131 -13.68 5.39 11.60
C SER A 131 -13.26 5.00 10.17
N GLY A 132 -12.84 3.75 9.97
CA GLY A 132 -12.50 3.14 8.70
C GLY A 132 -11.81 1.80 8.91
N GLN A 133 -11.32 1.23 7.82
CA GLN A 133 -10.63 -0.06 7.79
C GLN A 133 -9.48 -0.03 6.79
N LEU A 134 -8.46 -0.85 7.04
CA LEU A 134 -7.42 -1.14 6.07
C LEU A 134 -7.90 -2.23 5.12
N VAL A 135 -7.72 -2.00 3.83
CA VAL A 135 -8.15 -2.92 2.80
C VAL A 135 -7.00 -3.24 1.87
N VAL A 136 -6.73 -4.53 1.75
CA VAL A 136 -5.82 -5.05 0.74
C VAL A 136 -6.63 -5.36 -0.51
N TYR A 137 -6.21 -4.79 -1.63
CA TYR A 137 -6.73 -5.09 -2.94
C TYR A 137 -5.75 -5.97 -3.70
N ARG A 138 -6.28 -6.82 -4.60
CA ARG A 138 -5.49 -7.60 -5.55
C ARG A 138 -6.00 -7.30 -6.95
N ARG A 139 -5.18 -6.60 -7.75
CA ARG A 139 -5.52 -6.17 -9.12
C ARG A 139 -6.83 -5.37 -9.18
N GLY A 140 -7.02 -4.45 -8.23
CA GLY A 140 -8.20 -3.59 -8.14
C GLY A 140 -9.43 -4.21 -7.46
N GLU A 141 -9.41 -5.52 -7.19
CA GLU A 141 -10.49 -6.21 -6.48
C GLU A 141 -10.21 -6.29 -4.98
N ARG A 142 -11.22 -6.03 -4.15
CA ARG A 142 -11.12 -6.16 -2.69
C ARG A 142 -10.73 -7.60 -2.33
N TYR A 143 -9.59 -7.76 -1.67
CA TYR A 143 -9.01 -9.08 -1.39
C TYR A 143 -9.15 -9.45 0.08
N ARG A 144 -8.76 -8.56 1.00
CA ARG A 144 -8.93 -8.74 2.44
C ARG A 144 -9.12 -7.42 3.18
N THR A 145 -9.69 -7.49 4.39
CA THR A 145 -9.91 -6.35 5.27
C THR A 145 -9.40 -6.60 6.69
N SER A 146 -8.90 -5.54 7.34
CA SER A 146 -8.59 -5.53 8.77
C SER A 146 -9.86 -5.52 9.64
N GLY A 147 -11.01 -5.22 9.04
CA GLY A 147 -12.21 -4.79 9.74
C GLY A 147 -12.04 -3.37 10.32
N LEU A 148 -13.11 -2.86 10.92
CA LEU A 148 -13.16 -1.48 11.42
C LEU A 148 -12.13 -1.26 12.54
N LEU A 149 -11.49 -0.09 12.52
CA LEU A 149 -10.67 0.41 13.60
C LEU A 149 -11.58 0.89 14.74
N LYS A 150 -11.33 0.44 15.96
CA LYS A 150 -12.00 0.94 17.17
C LYS A 150 -11.03 0.89 18.33
N ASP A 151 -10.91 1.98 19.07
CA ASP A 151 -10.07 2.06 20.28
C ASP A 151 -8.64 1.56 20.04
N GLN A 152 -8.00 2.03 18.95
CA GLN A 152 -6.65 1.62 18.50
C GLN A 152 -6.50 0.16 18.03
N THR A 153 -7.60 -0.59 17.95
CA THR A 153 -7.61 -2.00 17.53
C THR A 153 -8.41 -2.22 16.25
N PHE A 154 -7.90 -3.08 15.36
CA PHE A 154 -8.64 -3.46 14.16
C PHE A 154 -9.39 -4.77 14.41
N LYS A 155 -10.67 -4.85 14.04
CA LYS A 155 -11.53 -6.00 14.37
C LYS A 155 -10.89 -7.38 14.11
N TYR A 156 -10.14 -7.55 13.02
CA TYR A 156 -9.58 -8.84 12.61
C TYR A 156 -8.06 -8.97 12.80
N MET A 157 -7.33 -7.88 13.07
CA MET A 157 -5.86 -7.93 13.19
C MET A 157 -5.42 -8.35 14.60
N SER A 158 -5.74 -9.57 15.00
CA SER A 158 -5.49 -10.07 16.36
C SER A 158 -4.02 -10.00 16.80
N HIS A 159 -3.06 -10.28 15.90
CA HIS A 159 -1.66 -10.15 16.25
C HIS A 159 -1.26 -8.68 16.38
N PHE A 160 -1.84 -7.78 15.61
CA PHE A 160 -1.55 -6.35 15.78
C PHE A 160 -2.13 -5.81 17.09
N ASN A 161 -3.32 -6.29 17.47
CA ASN A 161 -4.02 -5.84 18.68
C ASN A 161 -3.41 -6.37 19.98
N ASP A 162 -2.40 -7.24 19.91
CA ASP A 162 -1.67 -7.66 21.09
C ASP A 162 -1.08 -6.44 21.80
N GLN A 163 -1.25 -6.38 23.12
CA GLN A 163 -0.88 -5.24 23.95
C GLN A 163 0.59 -4.85 23.74
N SER A 164 1.49 -5.83 23.54
CA SER A 164 2.89 -5.58 23.23
C SER A 164 3.12 -4.67 22.02
N THR A 165 2.21 -4.67 21.05
CA THR A 165 2.32 -3.93 19.77
C THR A 165 1.61 -2.58 19.86
N LEU A 166 0.47 -2.53 20.54
CA LEU A 166 -0.30 -1.30 20.77
C LEU A 166 0.49 -0.25 21.56
N TYR A 167 1.39 -0.66 22.46
CA TYR A 167 2.24 0.28 23.22
C TYR A 167 3.32 0.98 22.38
N HIS A 168 3.44 0.62 21.11
CA HIS A 168 4.51 1.12 20.27
C HIS A 168 4.03 1.88 19.03
N CYS A 169 2.75 1.82 18.68
CA CYS A 169 2.17 2.52 17.54
C CYS A 169 0.79 3.08 17.90
N SER A 170 0.56 4.37 17.60
CA SER A 170 -0.75 5.00 17.76
C SER A 170 -1.28 5.43 16.40
N PHE A 171 -2.51 5.05 16.09
CA PHE A 171 -3.24 5.48 14.92
C PHE A 171 -4.02 6.76 15.18
N SER A 172 -3.96 7.64 14.18
CA SER A 172 -4.79 8.83 14.11
C SER A 172 -5.60 8.77 12.83
N VAL A 173 -6.91 8.93 12.95
CA VAL A 173 -7.81 9.08 11.81
C VAL A 173 -8.15 10.55 11.67
N VAL A 174 -7.92 11.11 10.50
CA VAL A 174 -8.28 12.47 10.15
C VAL A 174 -9.41 12.40 9.12
N SER A 175 -10.49 13.11 9.40
CA SER A 175 -11.64 13.23 8.51
C SER A 175 -12.13 14.67 8.54
N ASN A 176 -11.82 15.41 7.48
CA ASN A 176 -12.33 16.77 7.27
C ASN A 176 -12.89 16.89 5.84
N ASN A 177 -13.26 18.11 5.43
CA ASN A 177 -13.85 18.35 4.11
C ASN A 177 -12.89 18.07 2.94
N ASP A 178 -11.59 18.20 3.18
CA ASP A 178 -10.56 18.09 2.16
C ASP A 178 -9.93 16.69 2.16
N GLU A 179 -9.59 16.17 3.33
CA GLU A 179 -8.79 14.97 3.50
C GLU A 179 -9.43 13.96 4.43
N LYS A 180 -9.36 12.69 4.04
CA LYS A 180 -9.74 11.54 4.86
C LYS A 180 -8.63 10.51 4.82
N TYR A 181 -7.94 10.32 5.93
CA TYR A 181 -6.79 9.41 5.99
C TYR A 181 -6.55 8.83 7.38
N LEU A 182 -5.88 7.69 7.37
CA LEU A 182 -5.20 7.11 8.51
C LEU A 182 -3.74 7.52 8.48
N THR A 183 -3.19 7.88 9.64
CA THR A 183 -1.75 7.97 9.85
C THR A 183 -1.40 7.26 11.14
N PHE A 184 -0.12 6.97 11.36
CA PHE A 184 0.34 6.41 12.61
C PHE A 184 1.62 7.09 13.07
N SER A 185 1.84 7.08 14.38
CA SER A 185 3.06 7.53 15.03
C SER A 185 3.70 6.39 15.82
N GLY A 186 5.03 6.32 15.77
CA GLY A 186 5.80 5.42 16.63
C GLY A 186 5.90 6.00 18.04
N ILE A 187 5.60 5.19 19.05
CA ILE A 187 5.75 5.56 20.46
C ILE A 187 7.16 5.12 20.91
N ASN A 188 7.82 5.94 21.74
CA ASN A 188 9.13 5.66 22.35
C ASN A 188 10.32 5.50 21.37
N GLY A 189 10.31 6.20 20.24
CA GLY A 189 11.48 6.27 19.34
C GLY A 189 11.74 4.99 18.52
N GLY A 190 10.80 4.03 18.51
CA GLY A 190 10.85 2.87 17.63
C GLY A 190 10.64 3.25 16.15
N LEU A 191 11.41 2.63 15.25
CA LEU A 191 11.25 2.80 13.80
C LEU A 191 10.14 1.86 13.28
N TRP A 192 8.90 2.30 13.42
CA TRP A 192 7.72 1.58 12.93
C TRP A 192 7.60 1.78 11.43
N MET A 193 7.75 0.70 10.67
CA MET A 193 7.69 0.72 9.22
C MET A 193 6.84 -0.45 8.75
N TRP A 194 5.78 -0.16 8.01
CA TRP A 194 4.92 -1.18 7.42
C TRP A 194 5.23 -1.35 5.94
N GLU A 195 5.59 -2.56 5.54
CA GLU A 195 5.89 -2.91 4.16
C GLU A 195 4.81 -3.82 3.59
N LEU A 196 4.14 -3.40 2.52
CA LEU A 196 3.25 -4.25 1.74
C LEU A 196 4.08 -5.19 0.85
N THR A 197 4.12 -6.45 1.24
CA THR A 197 4.87 -7.49 0.55
C THR A 197 4.24 -7.87 -0.79
N PRO A 198 5.00 -8.47 -1.73
CA PRO A 198 4.48 -9.03 -2.99
C PRO A 198 3.39 -10.10 -2.83
N LYS A 199 3.23 -10.65 -1.62
CA LYS A 199 2.22 -11.64 -1.27
C LYS A 199 0.93 -11.02 -0.71
N GLY A 200 0.87 -9.69 -0.59
CA GLY A 200 -0.29 -8.97 -0.04
C GLY A 200 -0.38 -9.04 1.49
N ASN A 201 0.72 -9.32 2.18
CA ASN A 201 0.83 -9.22 3.64
C ASN A 201 1.52 -7.91 4.01
N ILE A 202 1.27 -7.40 5.21
CA ILE A 202 1.99 -6.27 5.80
C ILE A 202 3.11 -6.83 6.67
N GLN A 203 4.34 -6.38 6.45
CA GLN A 203 5.49 -6.76 7.26
C GLN A 203 5.98 -5.54 8.06
N GLU A 204 6.23 -5.72 9.34
CA GLU A 204 6.92 -4.74 10.16
C GLU A 204 8.44 -4.82 9.87
N GLY A 205 9.00 -3.73 9.34
CA GLY A 205 10.38 -3.71 8.86
C GLY A 205 11.46 -3.82 9.95
N ALA A 206 11.14 -3.52 11.22
CA ALA A 206 12.09 -3.59 12.32
C ALA A 206 12.30 -5.01 12.84
N ASN A 207 11.21 -5.75 13.05
CA ASN A 207 11.22 -7.07 13.72
C ASN A 207 10.80 -8.23 12.80
N SER A 208 10.53 -7.97 11.52
CA SER A 208 10.03 -8.96 10.55
C SER A 208 8.71 -9.64 10.96
N ARG A 209 7.92 -9.00 11.82
CA ARG A 209 6.56 -9.43 12.15
C ARG A 209 5.70 -9.31 10.89
N ILE A 210 4.87 -10.30 10.61
CA ILE A 210 4.03 -10.31 9.40
C ILE A 210 2.57 -10.34 9.85
N PHE A 211 1.82 -9.32 9.44
CA PHE A 211 0.37 -9.27 9.51
C PHE A 211 -0.20 -9.74 8.17
N GLY A 212 -0.93 -10.85 8.19
CA GLY A 212 -1.20 -11.61 6.97
C GLY A 212 -2.58 -12.25 6.96
N PRO A 213 -2.72 -13.48 6.44
CA PRO A 213 -4.02 -14.15 6.31
C PRO A 213 -4.76 -14.35 7.64
N TYR A 214 -4.04 -14.33 8.77
CA TYR A 214 -4.61 -14.47 10.11
C TYR A 214 -5.01 -13.13 10.75
N ASP A 215 -4.61 -12.01 10.15
CA ASP A 215 -4.89 -10.66 10.64
C ASP A 215 -5.88 -9.91 9.73
N PHE A 216 -6.05 -10.40 8.50
CA PHE A 216 -6.94 -9.82 7.50
C PHE A 216 -7.93 -10.89 7.04
N CYS A 217 -9.23 -10.64 7.21
CA CYS A 217 -10.27 -11.54 6.74
C CYS A 217 -10.49 -11.40 5.24
N TYR A 218 -10.72 -12.53 4.56
CA TYR A 218 -11.01 -12.52 3.13
C TYR A 218 -12.43 -12.04 2.86
N GLU A 219 -12.58 -11.27 1.78
CA GLU A 219 -13.90 -10.72 1.40
C GLU A 219 -14.94 -11.81 1.11
N TYR A 220 -14.53 -12.93 0.50
CA TYR A 220 -15.45 -14.03 0.19
C TYR A 220 -15.96 -14.78 1.43
N GLU A 221 -15.29 -14.62 2.57
CA GLU A 221 -15.71 -15.20 3.86
C GLU A 221 -16.77 -14.33 4.53
N LEU A 222 -16.97 -13.09 4.06
CA LEU A 222 -17.97 -12.15 4.57
C LEU A 222 -19.37 -12.35 3.95
N VAL A 223 -19.47 -13.11 2.86
CA VAL A 223 -20.72 -13.30 2.10
C VAL A 223 -21.12 -14.79 2.12
N ILE A 224 -21.75 -15.23 3.21
CA ILE A 224 -22.50 -16.51 3.24
C ILE A 224 -24.00 -16.16 3.29
N PRO A 225 -24.72 -16.21 2.15
CA PRO A 225 -26.16 -15.93 2.13
C PRO A 225 -26.94 -17.03 2.86
N GLY A 226 -27.83 -16.66 3.78
CA GLY A 226 -28.84 -17.56 4.35
C GLY A 226 -28.46 -18.30 5.63
N LYS A 227 -27.33 -17.97 6.27
CA LYS A 227 -27.07 -18.39 7.65
C LYS A 227 -26.65 -17.15 8.45
N ASN A 228 -27.31 -16.89 9.58
CA ASN A 228 -26.76 -16.08 10.67
C ASN A 228 -25.55 -16.85 11.23
N VAL A 229 -24.46 -16.90 10.48
CA VAL A 229 -23.18 -17.41 10.98
C VAL A 229 -22.56 -16.25 11.72
N ASP A 230 -22.35 -16.45 13.01
CA ASP A 230 -21.66 -15.50 13.86
C ASP A 230 -20.27 -15.23 13.25
N MET A 231 -20.13 -14.07 12.63
CA MET A 231 -19.01 -13.66 11.77
C MET A 231 -17.70 -13.63 12.55
N ASP A 232 -17.82 -13.42 13.86
CA ASP A 232 -16.71 -13.44 14.81
C ASP A 232 -16.10 -14.85 14.94
N SER A 233 -16.85 -15.94 14.73
CA SER A 233 -16.29 -17.29 14.83
C SER A 233 -15.29 -17.63 13.71
N HIS A 234 -15.52 -17.14 12.48
CA HIS A 234 -14.72 -17.46 11.28
C HIS A 234 -13.43 -16.65 11.16
N CYS A 235 -13.46 -15.41 11.67
CA CYS A 235 -12.34 -14.48 11.64
C CYS A 235 -11.47 -14.51 12.91
N SER A 236 -11.97 -15.02 14.03
CA SER A 236 -11.27 -14.94 15.34
C SER A 236 -10.57 -16.23 15.78
N GLY A 237 -10.30 -17.17 14.88
CA GLY A 237 -9.89 -18.50 15.33
C GLY A 237 -8.51 -18.52 15.96
N ASN A 238 -8.55 -18.87 17.24
CA ASN A 238 -7.45 -19.45 18.00
C ASN A 238 -6.82 -20.61 17.22
N ILE A 239 -5.51 -20.80 17.42
CA ILE A 239 -4.54 -21.59 16.63
C ILE A 239 -4.92 -23.08 16.38
N SER A 240 -6.00 -23.62 16.96
CA SER A 240 -6.33 -25.05 16.87
C SER A 240 -7.43 -25.46 15.87
N SER A 241 -8.21 -24.55 15.27
CA SER A 241 -9.41 -24.95 14.49
C SER A 241 -9.30 -24.83 12.96
N TYR A 242 -8.27 -24.22 12.38
CA TYR A 242 -8.25 -23.90 10.95
C TYR A 242 -7.47 -24.83 10.02
N ALA A 243 -7.11 -26.03 10.46
CA ALA A 243 -6.56 -27.05 9.56
C ALA A 243 -7.58 -27.56 8.53
N HIS A 244 -8.89 -27.29 8.67
CA HIS A 244 -9.92 -27.99 7.89
C HIS A 244 -10.74 -27.20 6.85
N CYS A 245 -10.71 -25.87 6.80
CA CYS A 245 -11.63 -25.13 5.90
C CYS A 245 -10.99 -24.57 4.61
N GLY A 246 -9.65 -24.56 4.50
CA GLY A 246 -8.95 -24.07 3.30
C GLY A 246 -8.96 -25.01 2.10
N TYR A 247 -9.26 -26.31 2.28
CA TYR A 247 -9.11 -27.32 1.24
C TYR A 247 -10.40 -27.60 0.44
N LEU A 248 -11.59 -27.27 0.96
CA LEU A 248 -12.86 -27.69 0.35
C LEU A 248 -13.51 -26.65 -0.58
N LEU A 249 -13.25 -25.34 -0.40
CA LEU A 249 -13.96 -24.27 -1.15
C LEU A 249 -13.26 -23.78 -2.42
N LEU A 250 -11.96 -24.04 -2.59
CA LEU A 250 -11.24 -23.75 -3.84
C LEU A 250 -11.81 -24.52 -5.05
N SER A 251 -12.54 -25.61 -4.83
CA SER A 251 -12.93 -26.52 -5.93
C SER A 251 -14.21 -26.14 -6.67
N LYS A 252 -15.17 -25.41 -6.07
CA LYS A 252 -16.51 -25.22 -6.67
C LYS A 252 -16.76 -23.82 -7.21
N ASN A 253 -16.49 -22.77 -6.41
CA ASN A 253 -16.83 -21.40 -6.80
C ASN A 253 -15.83 -20.80 -7.81
N GLN A 254 -14.53 -21.10 -7.70
CA GLN A 254 -13.56 -20.70 -8.72
C GLN A 254 -13.79 -21.44 -10.05
N LYS A 255 -14.11 -22.73 -10.03
CA LYS A 255 -14.47 -23.48 -11.25
C LYS A 255 -15.74 -22.94 -11.90
N ALA A 256 -16.76 -22.57 -11.11
CA ALA A 256 -17.98 -21.96 -11.62
C ALA A 256 -17.72 -20.58 -12.24
N LYS A 257 -16.87 -19.75 -11.62
CA LYS A 257 -16.53 -18.40 -12.12
C LYS A 257 -15.65 -18.46 -13.37
N ILE A 258 -14.73 -19.42 -13.46
CA ILE A 258 -13.91 -19.68 -14.67
C ILE A 258 -14.78 -20.26 -15.79
N ARG A 259 -15.72 -21.15 -15.47
CA ARG A 259 -16.66 -21.73 -16.45
C ARG A 259 -17.57 -20.66 -17.06
N ARG A 260 -18.15 -19.77 -16.24
CA ARG A 260 -18.97 -18.65 -16.76
C ARG A 260 -18.17 -17.71 -17.66
N ARG A 261 -16.93 -17.37 -17.31
CA ARG A 261 -16.06 -16.57 -18.19
C ARG A 261 -15.78 -17.25 -19.53
N ARG A 262 -15.53 -18.57 -19.53
CA ARG A 262 -15.30 -19.32 -20.77
C ARG A 262 -16.58 -19.43 -21.62
N GLU A 263 -17.75 -19.54 -21.00
CA GLU A 263 -19.05 -19.54 -21.70
C GLU A 263 -19.38 -18.14 -22.27
N GLU A 264 -19.07 -17.06 -21.54
CA GLU A 264 -19.20 -15.68 -22.04
C GLU A 264 -18.22 -15.37 -23.19
N GLU A 265 -16.95 -15.78 -23.07
CA GLU A 265 -15.95 -15.63 -24.15
C GLU A 265 -16.31 -16.45 -25.39
N ALA A 266 -16.84 -17.67 -25.23
CA ALA A 266 -17.30 -18.51 -26.34
C ALA A 266 -18.54 -17.92 -27.03
N ASN A 267 -19.52 -17.41 -26.27
CA ASN A 267 -20.71 -16.77 -26.85
C ASN A 267 -20.37 -15.46 -27.58
N THR A 268 -19.37 -14.71 -27.11
CA THR A 268 -18.91 -13.48 -27.78
C THR A 268 -18.14 -13.77 -29.07
N LEU A 269 -17.51 -14.94 -29.17
CA LEU A 269 -16.84 -15.39 -30.39
C LEU A 269 -17.84 -15.93 -31.42
N LEU A 270 -18.91 -16.62 -30.98
CA LEU A 270 -19.96 -17.13 -31.86
C LEU A 270 -20.78 -16.01 -32.51
N THR A 271 -21.15 -14.96 -31.75
CA THR A 271 -21.88 -13.81 -32.31
C THR A 271 -21.08 -12.99 -33.32
N ARG A 272 -19.74 -13.09 -33.33
CA ARG A 272 -18.89 -12.45 -34.35
C ARG A 272 -18.77 -13.23 -35.66
N VAL A 273 -19.11 -14.52 -35.66
CA VAL A 273 -19.07 -15.36 -36.87
C VAL A 273 -20.36 -15.23 -37.67
N ASP A 274 -21.49 -14.98 -37.01
CA ASP A 274 -22.79 -14.83 -37.67
C ASP A 274 -22.99 -13.46 -38.38
N ASP A 275 -22.15 -12.45 -38.09
CA ASP A 275 -22.19 -11.13 -38.75
C ASP A 275 -21.40 -11.06 -40.08
N PHE A 276 -20.82 -12.18 -40.55
CA PHE A 276 -20.08 -12.28 -41.81
C PHE A 276 -20.71 -13.23 -42.85
N GLY A 277 -22.00 -13.57 -42.68
CA GLY A 277 -22.80 -14.35 -43.64
C GLY A 277 -23.51 -13.51 -44.68
#